data_AF-A0ABD7IKF6-F1
#
_entry.id   AF-A0ABD7IKF6-F1
#
_cell.length_a   1.000
_cell.length_b   1.000
_cell.length_c   1.000
_cell.angle_alpha   90.00
_cell.angle_beta   90.00
_cell.angle_gamma   90.00
#
_symmetry.space_group_name_H-M   'P 1'
#
loop_
_entity.id
_entity.type
_entity.pdbx_description
1 polymer ?
#
loop_
_entity_poly.entity_id
_entity_poly.type
_entity_poly.pdbx_seq_one_letter_code
_entity_poly.pdbx_strand_id
1 'polypeptide(L)'
;MQTGFSDYHPRNCKYEDFISHDDMQRYVDGARVVITHGGPSSFIMPLQVHKIPIVVPRLKEFDEHVNDHQLDFARQVANRKKNILVVEDIDKLADVIVNYDSEVAKLNGNIDSNNKRFNKTLEKIVNGLF
;
A
#
# COMPACT_ATOMS: atom_id res chain seq x y z
N MET A 1 16.09 6.42 1.99
CA MET A 1 16.25 5.76 0.68
C MET A 1 17.25 4.64 0.83
N GLN A 2 16.96 3.45 0.32
CA GLN A 2 17.94 2.38 0.25
C GLN A 2 18.69 2.50 -1.08
N THR A 3 20.00 2.70 -1.07
CA THR A 3 20.82 2.90 -2.29
C THR A 3 21.42 1.61 -2.83
N GLY A 4 21.53 0.57 -2.00
CA GLY A 4 22.16 -0.70 -2.38
C GLY A 4 23.61 -0.49 -2.78
N PHE A 5 23.94 -0.90 -4.01
CA PHE A 5 25.27 -0.73 -4.59
C PHE A 5 25.35 0.46 -5.56
N SER A 6 24.37 1.36 -5.56
CA SER A 6 24.37 2.55 -6.41
C SER A 6 25.45 3.54 -5.96
N ASP A 7 26.07 4.19 -6.94
CA ASP A 7 26.97 5.34 -6.77
C ASP A 7 26.21 6.67 -6.68
N TYR A 8 24.90 6.66 -6.85
CA TYR A 8 24.06 7.83 -6.69
C TYR A 8 23.84 8.17 -5.21
N HIS A 9 24.17 9.41 -4.84
CA HIS A 9 24.02 9.93 -3.48
C HIS A 9 22.83 10.92 -3.40
N PRO A 10 21.71 10.53 -2.75
CA PRO A 10 20.54 11.39 -2.60
C PRO A 10 20.86 12.68 -1.84
N ARG A 11 20.35 13.82 -2.34
CA ARG A 11 20.61 15.15 -1.76
C ARG A 11 19.54 15.64 -0.77
N ASN A 12 18.30 15.19 -0.97
CA ASN A 12 17.12 15.75 -0.29
C ASN A 12 16.42 14.74 0.62
N CYS A 13 17.04 13.59 0.90
CA CYS A 13 16.50 12.59 1.82
C CYS A 13 17.62 11.84 2.53
N LYS A 14 17.31 11.26 3.69
CA LYS A 14 18.20 10.32 4.37
C LYS A 14 18.32 9.06 3.52
N TYR A 15 19.52 8.49 3.45
CA TYR A 15 19.76 7.25 2.74
C TYR A 15 20.76 6.37 3.48
N GLU A 16 20.66 5.07 3.21
CA GLU A 16 21.51 4.01 3.73
C GLU A 16 21.68 2.97 2.63
N ASP A 17 22.80 2.25 2.59
CA ASP A 17 23.03 1.23 1.57
C ASP A 17 22.00 0.11 1.66
N PHE A 18 21.73 -0.37 2.87
CA PHE A 18 20.72 -1.38 3.16
C PHE A 18 19.96 -1.01 4.42
N ILE A 19 18.62 -0.96 4.31
CA ILE A 19 17.73 -0.74 5.44
C ILE A 19 17.34 -2.11 5.99
N SER A 20 17.48 -2.32 7.29
CA SER A 20 17.06 -3.57 7.93
C SER A 20 15.54 -3.74 7.82
N HIS A 21 15.05 -4.98 7.90
CA HIS A 21 13.61 -5.24 7.90
C HIS A 21 12.90 -4.51 9.05
N ASP A 22 13.49 -4.52 10.25
CA ASP A 22 12.91 -3.87 11.43
C ASP A 22 12.86 -2.35 11.29
N ASP A 23 13.90 -1.74 10.73
CA ASP A 23 13.90 -0.30 10.45
C ASP A 23 12.91 0.06 9.35
N MET A 24 12.79 -0.76 8.30
CA MET A 24 11.77 -0.57 7.27
C MET A 24 10.37 -0.60 7.89
N GLN A 25 10.09 -1.57 8.76
CA GLN A 25 8.80 -1.65 9.46
C GLN A 25 8.55 -0.44 10.35
N ARG A 26 9.57 0.05 11.08
CA ARG A 26 9.49 1.26 11.91
C ARG A 26 9.26 2.51 11.07
N TYR A 27 9.93 2.65 9.93
CA TYR A 27 9.74 3.78 9.02
C TYR A 27 8.32 3.77 8.43
N VAL A 28 7.83 2.60 8.05
CA VAL A 28 6.48 2.45 7.51
C VAL A 28 5.43 2.75 8.57
N ASP A 29 5.61 2.31 9.82
CA ASP A 29 4.70 2.59 10.94
C ASP A 29 4.69 4.08 11.33
N GLY A 30 5.86 4.73 11.34
CA GLY A 30 6.01 6.15 11.63
C GLY A 30 5.64 7.10 10.49
N ALA A 31 5.49 6.60 9.26
CA ALA A 31 5.21 7.44 8.09
C ALA A 31 3.79 8.06 8.14
N ARG A 32 3.68 9.34 7.76
CA ARG A 32 2.37 9.98 7.53
C ARG A 32 1.71 9.42 6.27
N VAL A 33 2.49 9.31 5.20
CA VAL A 33 2.05 8.85 3.88
C VAL A 33 3.05 7.82 3.40
N VAL A 34 2.55 6.69 2.90
CA VAL A 34 3.37 5.69 2.21
C VAL A 34 2.99 5.69 0.74
N ILE A 35 4.00 5.82 -0.12
CA ILE A 35 3.86 5.74 -1.59
C ILE A 35 4.62 4.50 -2.03
N THR A 36 4.01 3.69 -2.89
CA THR A 36 4.58 2.41 -3.31
C THR A 36 4.14 2.08 -4.73
N HIS A 37 4.94 1.25 -5.41
CA HIS A 37 4.53 0.68 -6.69
C HIS A 37 3.36 -0.31 -6.54
N GLY A 38 2.68 -0.59 -7.65
CA GLY A 38 1.55 -1.54 -7.77
C GLY A 38 1.89 -3.03 -7.58
N GLY A 39 3.10 -3.36 -7.12
CA GLY A 39 3.44 -4.73 -6.73
C GLY A 39 2.66 -5.15 -5.47
N PRO A 40 1.95 -6.31 -5.48
CA PRO A 40 1.13 -6.73 -4.35
C PRO A 40 1.87 -6.75 -3.01
N SER A 41 3.12 -7.23 -2.98
CA SER A 41 3.93 -7.30 -1.75
C SER A 41 4.27 -5.92 -1.18
N SER A 42 4.38 -4.90 -2.03
CA SER A 42 4.89 -3.59 -1.63
C SER A 42 3.87 -2.77 -0.83
N PHE A 43 2.58 -2.87 -1.17
CA PHE A 43 1.52 -2.16 -0.44
C PHE A 43 0.81 -2.99 0.63
N ILE A 44 1.12 -4.27 0.79
CA ILE A 44 0.59 -5.09 1.90
C ILE A 44 1.16 -4.64 3.26
N MET A 45 2.46 -4.35 3.34
CA MET A 45 3.09 -3.95 4.62
C MET A 45 2.46 -2.68 5.23
N PRO A 46 2.23 -1.58 4.47
CA PRO A 46 1.49 -0.42 4.97
C PRO A 46 0.07 -0.76 5.44
N LEU A 47 -0.64 -1.64 4.72
CA LEU A 47 -1.98 -2.07 5.10
C LEU A 47 -2.00 -2.86 6.42
N GLN A 48 -0.98 -3.67 6.69
CA GLN A 48 -0.84 -4.43 7.94
C GLN A 48 -0.71 -3.53 9.16
N VAL A 49 -0.12 -2.34 9.00
CA VAL A 49 -0.05 -1.30 10.04
C VAL A 49 -1.16 -0.26 9.91
N HIS A 50 -2.28 -0.62 9.26
CA HIS A 50 -3.49 0.19 9.15
C HIS A 50 -3.30 1.54 8.44
N LYS A 51 -2.28 1.68 7.59
CA LYS A 51 -2.10 2.86 6.73
C LYS A 51 -2.74 2.63 5.37
N ILE A 52 -3.24 3.71 4.77
CA ILE A 52 -3.77 3.72 3.41
C ILE A 52 -2.66 4.24 2.48
N PRO A 53 -1.97 3.37 1.72
CA PRO A 53 -0.90 3.79 0.84
C PRO A 53 -1.43 4.42 -0.45
N ILE A 54 -0.62 5.30 -1.04
CA ILE A 54 -0.74 5.73 -2.44
C ILE A 54 0.01 4.69 -3.29
N VAL A 55 -0.68 4.09 -4.24
CA VAL A 55 -0.18 3.02 -5.11
C VAL A 55 -0.05 3.52 -6.53
N VAL A 56 1.18 3.53 -7.05
CA VAL A 56 1.53 3.97 -8.40
C VAL A 56 1.92 2.74 -9.23
N PRO A 57 1.00 2.11 -9.97
CA PRO A 57 1.30 0.92 -10.76
C PRO A 57 2.24 1.26 -11.92
N ARG A 58 3.12 0.30 -12.26
CA ARG A 58 3.90 0.37 -13.50
C ARG A 58 2.97 0.08 -14.67
N LEU A 59 3.14 0.83 -15.77
CA LEU A 59 2.33 0.67 -16.97
C LEU A 59 3.16 0.04 -18.08
N LYS A 60 2.54 -0.86 -18.85
CA LYS A 60 3.16 -1.51 -20.00
C LYS A 60 3.58 -0.49 -21.06
N GLU A 61 2.85 0.60 -21.21
CA GLU A 61 3.14 1.65 -22.22
C GLU A 61 4.51 2.32 -22.01
N PHE A 62 5.06 2.28 -20.79
CA PHE A 62 6.38 2.79 -20.46
C PHE A 62 7.48 1.72 -20.47
N ASP A 63 7.16 0.49 -20.91
CA ASP A 63 8.06 -0.67 -20.96
C ASP A 63 8.68 -1.04 -19.59
N GLU A 64 8.05 -0.62 -18.50
CA GLU A 64 8.51 -0.90 -17.13
C GLU A 64 8.11 -2.31 -16.66
N HIS A 65 7.16 -2.93 -17.35
CA HIS A 65 6.63 -4.26 -17.05
C HIS A 65 6.07 -4.95 -18.31
N VAL A 66 6.09 -6.28 -18.31
CA VAL A 66 5.66 -7.09 -19.47
C VAL A 66 4.15 -6.99 -19.79
N ASN A 67 3.34 -6.59 -18.79
CA ASN A 67 1.89 -6.44 -18.87
C ASN A 67 1.33 -5.57 -17.73
N ASP A 68 0.05 -5.21 -17.83
CA ASP A 68 -0.67 -4.34 -16.90
C ASP A 68 -1.34 -5.09 -15.73
N HIS A 69 -0.93 -6.32 -15.41
CA HIS A 69 -1.55 -7.08 -14.31
C HIS A 69 -1.40 -6.41 -12.94
N GLN A 70 -0.35 -5.63 -12.74
CA GLN A 70 -0.19 -4.83 -11.51
C GLN A 70 -1.28 -3.76 -11.40
N LEU A 71 -1.60 -3.09 -12.52
CA LEU A 71 -2.66 -2.10 -12.60
C LEU A 71 -4.02 -2.74 -12.33
N ASP A 72 -4.32 -3.86 -12.99
CA ASP A 72 -5.58 -4.59 -12.78
C ASP A 72 -5.75 -5.02 -11.31
N PHE A 73 -4.68 -5.53 -10.70
CA PHE A 73 -4.69 -5.91 -9.31
C PHE A 73 -4.93 -4.71 -8.39
N ALA A 74 -4.21 -3.60 -8.60
CA ALA A 74 -4.39 -2.38 -7.83
C ALA A 74 -5.83 -1.84 -7.94
N ARG A 75 -6.41 -1.79 -9.15
CA ARG A 75 -7.82 -1.41 -9.37
C ARG A 75 -8.79 -2.32 -8.62
N GLN A 76 -8.58 -3.63 -8.66
CA GLN A 76 -9.45 -4.58 -7.96
C GLN A 76 -9.38 -4.40 -6.44
N VAL A 77 -8.19 -4.19 -5.87
CA VAL A 77 -8.02 -3.94 -4.44
C VAL A 77 -8.69 -2.62 -4.05
N ALA A 78 -8.44 -1.55 -4.79
CA ALA A 78 -9.06 -0.24 -4.53
C ALA A 78 -10.59 -0.31 -4.54
N ASN A 79 -11.17 -0.96 -5.56
CA ASN A 79 -12.63 -1.09 -5.69
C ASN A 79 -13.25 -1.96 -4.61
N ARG A 80 -12.62 -3.09 -4.26
CA ARG A 80 -13.19 -4.07 -3.32
C ARG A 80 -12.96 -3.71 -1.85
N LYS A 81 -11.77 -3.19 -1.53
CA LYS A 81 -11.32 -2.98 -0.15
C LYS A 81 -11.34 -1.52 0.27
N LYS A 82 -11.30 -0.57 -0.68
CA LYS A 82 -11.31 0.88 -0.43
C LYS A 82 -10.26 1.30 0.62
N ASN A 83 -9.08 0.68 0.56
CA ASN A 83 -8.01 0.86 1.55
C ASN A 83 -6.66 1.26 0.91
N ILE A 84 -6.65 1.58 -0.38
CA ILE A 84 -5.51 2.12 -1.11
C ILE A 84 -5.98 3.25 -2.03
N LEU A 85 -5.10 4.21 -2.34
CA LEU A 85 -5.33 5.25 -3.34
C LEU A 85 -4.51 4.90 -4.59
N VAL A 86 -5.15 4.59 -5.71
CA VAL A 86 -4.44 4.22 -6.95
C VAL A 86 -4.23 5.48 -7.79
N VAL A 87 -2.99 5.72 -8.20
CA VAL A 87 -2.60 6.84 -9.07
C VAL A 87 -2.01 6.26 -10.34
N GLU A 88 -2.83 6.18 -11.38
CA GLU A 88 -2.44 5.65 -12.69
C GLU A 88 -1.73 6.70 -13.55
N ASP A 89 -2.13 7.97 -13.37
CA ASP A 89 -1.55 9.13 -14.05
C ASP A 89 -0.58 9.82 -13.09
N ILE A 90 0.71 9.76 -13.43
CA ILE A 90 1.80 10.27 -12.58
C ILE A 90 1.68 11.77 -12.32
N ASP A 91 1.09 12.53 -13.25
CA ASP A 91 0.92 13.97 -13.12
C ASP A 91 -0.01 14.32 -11.97
N LYS A 92 -0.88 13.38 -11.56
CA LYS A 92 -1.80 13.55 -10.42
C LYS A 92 -1.18 13.18 -9.08
N LEU A 93 0.01 12.57 -9.06
CA LEU A 93 0.63 12.10 -7.83
C LEU A 93 0.85 13.25 -6.84
N ALA A 94 1.33 14.40 -7.31
CA ALA A 94 1.57 15.57 -6.48
C ALA A 94 0.27 16.05 -5.80
N ASP A 95 -0.81 16.14 -6.56
CA ASP A 95 -2.12 16.56 -6.04
C ASP A 95 -2.66 15.58 -4.99
N VAL A 96 -2.50 14.28 -5.21
CA VAL A 96 -2.94 13.25 -4.25
C VAL A 96 -2.10 13.29 -2.96
N ILE A 97 -0.81 13.58 -3.05
CA ILE A 97 0.06 13.75 -1.86
C ILE A 97 -0.37 14.97 -1.05
N VAL A 98 -0.60 16.11 -1.71
CA VAL A 98 -1.01 17.36 -1.06
C VAL A 98 -2.38 17.20 -0.40
N ASN A 99 -3.32 16.54 -1.08
CA ASN A 99 -4.69 16.36 -0.61
C ASN A 99 -4.95 15.02 0.09
N TYR A 100 -3.89 14.33 0.54
CA TYR A 100 -3.94 12.96 1.05
C TYR A 100 -5.07 12.72 2.05
N ASP A 101 -5.19 13.57 3.08
CA ASP A 101 -6.18 13.38 4.15
C ASP A 101 -7.62 13.48 3.64
N SER A 102 -7.86 14.37 2.65
CA SER A 102 -9.16 14.51 1.98
C SER A 102 -9.47 13.31 1.10
N GLU A 103 -8.49 12.80 0.33
CA GLU A 103 -8.68 11.62 -0.51
C GLU A 103 -8.96 10.36 0.34
N VAL A 104 -8.23 10.20 1.44
CA VAL A 104 -8.46 9.11 2.40
C VAL A 104 -9.84 9.23 3.05
N ALA A 105 -10.30 10.42 3.42
CA ALA A 105 -11.62 10.61 4.02
C ALA A 105 -12.78 10.19 3.11
N LYS A 106 -12.60 10.21 1.79
CA LYS A 106 -13.59 9.72 0.81
C LYS A 106 -13.69 8.19 0.79
N LEU A 107 -12.65 7.49 1.25
CA LEU A 107 -12.64 6.04 1.32
C LEU A 107 -13.51 5.58 2.50
N ASN A 108 -14.75 5.21 2.19
CA ASN A 108 -15.69 4.56 3.13
C ASN A 108 -15.28 3.11 3.47
N GLY A 109 -14.00 2.88 3.77
CA GLY A 109 -13.45 1.57 4.05
C GLY A 109 -13.62 1.21 5.52
N ASN A 110 -14.75 0.60 5.88
CA ASN A 110 -14.74 -0.26 7.07
C ASN A 110 -13.71 -1.35 6.81
N ILE A 111 -12.63 -1.40 7.59
CA ILE A 111 -11.65 -2.50 7.53
C ILE A 111 -12.35 -3.76 8.03
N ASP A 112 -12.98 -4.48 7.09
CA ASP A 112 -13.62 -5.76 7.38
C ASP A 112 -12.53 -6.84 7.51
N SER A 113 -12.31 -7.29 8.74
CA SER A 113 -11.30 -8.30 9.05
C SER A 113 -11.87 -9.69 8.78
N ASN A 114 -11.29 -10.36 7.78
CA ASN A 114 -11.59 -11.77 7.50
C ASN A 114 -11.41 -12.64 8.76
N ASN A 115 -10.43 -12.34 9.61
CA ASN A 115 -10.21 -13.06 10.86
C ASN A 115 -11.33 -12.83 11.87
N LYS A 116 -11.82 -11.59 12.03
CA LYS A 116 -13.00 -11.32 12.87
C LYS A 116 -14.23 -12.07 12.35
N ARG A 117 -14.46 -12.05 11.03
CA ARG A 117 -15.57 -12.77 10.40
C ARG A 117 -15.46 -14.28 10.58
N PHE A 118 -14.26 -14.84 10.41
CA PHE A 118 -13.97 -16.25 10.65
C PHE A 118 -14.25 -16.62 12.11
N ASN A 119 -13.67 -15.89 13.07
CA ASN A 119 -13.85 -16.16 14.50
C ASN A 119 -15.32 -16.10 14.91
N LYS A 120 -16.07 -15.08 14.47
CA LYS A 120 -17.51 -14.96 14.74
C LYS A 120 -18.33 -16.11 14.16
N THR A 121 -17.92 -16.63 13.00
CA THR A 121 -18.59 -17.76 12.35
C THR A 121 -18.28 -19.06 13.08
N LEU A 122 -17.02 -19.26 13.45
CA LEU A 122 -16.57 -20.41 14.22
C LEU A 122 -17.25 -20.46 15.59
N GLU A 123 -17.31 -19.33 16.29
CA GLU A 123 -17.99 -19.20 17.59
C GLU A 123 -19.46 -19.64 17.52
N LYS A 124 -20.18 -19.25 16.46
CA LYS A 124 -21.57 -19.70 16.24
C LYS A 124 -21.68 -21.21 16.04
N ILE A 125 -20.73 -21.83 15.33
CA ILE A 125 -20.72 -23.27 15.11
C ILE A 125 -20.48 -24.00 16.44
N VAL A 126 -19.49 -23.53 17.23
CA VAL A 126 -19.18 -24.12 18.54
C VAL A 126 -20.34 -23.98 19.51
N ASN A 127 -20.97 -22.80 19.58
CA ASN A 127 -22.14 -22.57 20.44
C ASN A 127 -23.39 -23.33 19.98
N GLY A 128 -23.42 -23.89 18.76
CA GLY A 128 -24.50 -24.75 18.29
C GLY A 128 -24.27 -26.24 18.55
N LEU A 129 -23.08 -26.62 19.06
CA LEU A 129 -22.73 -28.00 19.40
C LEU A 129 -23.04 -28.35 20.87
N PHE A 130 -23.31 -27.35 21.70
CA PHE A 130 -23.68 -27.46 23.12
C PHE A 130 -25.00 -26.72 23.37
#